data_AF-A0A535J9X7-F1
#
_entry.id   AF-A0A535J9X7-F1
#
_cell.length_a   1.000
_cell.length_b   1.000
_cell.length_c   1.000
_cell.angle_alpha   90.00
_cell.angle_beta   90.00
_cell.angle_gamma   90.00
#
_symmetry.space_group_name_H-M   'P 1'
#
loop_
_entity.id
_entity.type
_entity.pdbx_description
1 polymer ?
#
loop_
_entity_poly.entity_id
_entity_poly.type
_entity_poly.pdbx_seq_one_letter_code
_entity_poly.pdbx_strand_id
1 'polypeptide(L)'
;MRRPAGSDAVIQVAPEIADALRRRAPVVALETTLVAHGFPAGEGVAVGIESAQRVRAAGAVPATVGVLDGALRVGLSDSELERFTAEARKVGPRDLAAA
;
A
#
# COMPACT_ATOMS: atom_id res chain seq x y z
N MET A 1 -21.65 0.20 13.59
CA MET A 1 -21.92 -0.76 12.50
C MET A 1 -20.61 -1.35 12.00
N ARG A 2 -20.33 -2.63 12.25
CA ARG A 2 -19.24 -3.37 11.55
C ARG A 2 -19.90 -4.11 10.39
N ARG A 3 -19.56 -3.75 9.15
CA ARG A 3 -19.95 -4.55 7.98
C ARG A 3 -19.13 -5.85 7.98
N PRO A 4 -19.72 -7.01 7.63
CA PRO A 4 -18.99 -8.26 7.57
C PRO A 4 -17.99 -8.25 6.40
N ALA A 5 -16.94 -9.07 6.51
CA ALA A 5 -15.87 -9.18 5.52
C ALA A 5 -16.39 -9.90 4.26
N GLY A 6 -16.75 -9.11 3.26
CA GLY A 6 -16.84 -9.48 1.84
C GLY A 6 -16.03 -8.49 1.01
N SER A 7 -16.02 -8.63 -0.32
CA SER A 7 -15.31 -7.80 -1.32
C SER A 7 -15.63 -6.29 -1.29
N ASP A 8 -16.39 -5.85 -0.30
CA ASP A 8 -17.02 -4.54 -0.13
C ASP A 8 -16.54 -3.86 1.18
N ALA A 9 -15.38 -4.30 1.70
CA ALA A 9 -14.74 -3.71 2.86
C ALA A 9 -13.91 -2.48 2.45
N VAL A 10 -14.10 -1.37 3.18
CA VAL A 10 -13.36 -0.09 2.97
C VAL A 10 -11.85 -0.30 3.06
N ILE A 11 -11.40 -1.25 3.89
CA ILE A 11 -10.00 -1.66 4.00
C ILE A 11 -9.86 -3.08 3.49
N GLN A 12 -9.01 -3.25 2.47
CA GLN A 12 -8.67 -4.52 1.85
C GLN A 12 -7.22 -4.85 2.21
N VAL A 13 -7.02 -5.93 2.96
CA VAL A 13 -5.69 -6.39 3.38
C VAL A 13 -5.30 -7.59 2.53
N ALA A 14 -4.14 -7.55 1.89
CA ALA A 14 -3.65 -8.65 1.07
C ALA A 14 -3.46 -9.92 1.92
N PRO A 15 -3.71 -11.12 1.36
CA PRO A 15 -3.62 -12.38 2.12
C PRO A 15 -2.29 -12.57 2.85
N GLU A 16 -1.17 -12.27 2.20
CA GLU A 16 0.17 -12.41 2.80
C GLU A 16 0.33 -11.59 4.10
N ILE A 17 -0.19 -10.37 4.12
CA ILE A 17 -0.11 -9.47 5.27
C ILE A 17 -1.08 -9.92 6.36
N ALA A 18 -2.30 -10.30 5.99
CA ALA A 18 -3.26 -10.86 6.94
C ALA A 18 -2.69 -12.10 7.64
N ASP A 19 -1.99 -12.96 6.89
CA ASP A 19 -1.32 -14.16 7.41
C ASP A 19 -0.15 -13.81 8.32
N ALA A 20 0.72 -12.88 7.91
CA ALA A 20 1.82 -12.39 8.71
C ALA A 20 1.34 -11.84 10.06
N LEU A 21 0.30 -11.00 10.05
CA LEU A 21 -0.30 -10.44 11.25
C LEU A 21 -0.89 -11.53 12.17
N ARG A 22 -1.61 -12.52 11.62
CA ARG A 22 -2.15 -13.64 12.42
C ARG A 22 -1.05 -14.46 13.10
N ARG A 23 0.08 -14.63 12.43
CA ARG A 23 1.26 -15.33 12.97
C ARG A 23 2.16 -14.46 13.83
N ARG A 24 1.82 -13.18 14.04
CA ARG A 24 2.67 -12.17 14.71
C ARG A 24 4.06 -12.05 14.08
N ALA A 25 4.17 -12.27 12.77
CA ALA A 25 5.38 -12.00 12.00
C ALA A 25 5.54 -10.49 11.80
N PRO A 26 6.79 -9.98 11.66
CA PRO A 26 7.03 -8.56 11.44
C PRO A 26 6.46 -8.11 10.08
N VAL A 27 5.75 -6.98 10.10
CA VAL A 27 5.18 -6.32 8.92
C VAL A 27 5.64 -4.87 8.91
N VAL A 28 6.10 -4.38 7.76
CA VAL A 28 6.53 -2.98 7.58
C VAL A 28 5.61 -2.31 6.58
N ALA A 29 4.90 -1.26 7.00
CA ALA A 29 4.10 -0.45 6.11
C ALA A 29 5.00 0.47 5.26
N LEU A 30 4.69 0.59 3.96
CA LEU A 30 5.35 1.49 3.02
C LEU A 30 4.31 2.42 2.40
N GLU A 31 4.66 3.69 2.19
CA GLU A 31 3.72 4.69 1.64
C GLU A 31 3.79 4.84 0.12
N THR A 32 2.71 5.34 -0.47
CA THR A 32 2.60 5.63 -1.91
C THR A 32 2.76 7.12 -2.25
N THR A 33 2.70 8.03 -1.27
CA THR A 33 2.91 9.47 -1.52
C THR A 33 4.33 9.73 -2.02
N LEU A 34 5.34 9.08 -1.41
CA LEU A 34 6.74 9.19 -1.84
C LEU A 34 6.95 8.61 -3.24
N VAL A 35 6.27 7.51 -3.57
CA VAL A 35 6.30 6.89 -4.91
C VAL A 35 5.78 7.87 -5.96
N ALA A 36 4.66 8.54 -5.71
CA ALA A 36 4.07 9.46 -6.68
C ALA A 36 4.74 10.85 -6.73
N HIS A 37 5.23 11.36 -5.59
CA HIS A 37 5.61 12.78 -5.45
C HIS A 37 6.98 13.03 -4.80
N GLY A 38 7.66 11.98 -4.33
CA GLY A 38 8.88 12.08 -3.53
C GLY A 38 10.18 11.92 -4.32
N PHE A 39 10.10 11.44 -5.56
CA PHE A 39 11.26 11.14 -6.41
C PHE A 39 11.16 11.86 -7.75
N PRO A 40 12.27 11.97 -8.51
CA PRO A 40 12.22 12.42 -9.89
C PRO A 40 11.21 11.61 -10.73
N ALA A 41 10.68 12.27 -11.76
CA ALA A 41 9.67 11.67 -12.62
C ALA A 41 10.17 10.36 -13.25
N GLY A 42 9.39 9.29 -13.08
CA GLY A 42 9.71 7.95 -13.60
C GLY A 42 10.49 7.04 -12.66
N GLU A 43 10.99 7.55 -11.52
CA GLU A 43 11.80 6.74 -10.59
C GLU A 43 11.00 6.11 -9.44
N GLY A 44 9.89 6.74 -9.04
CA GLY A 44 9.23 6.40 -7.78
C GLY A 44 8.71 4.96 -7.68
N VAL A 45 8.19 4.39 -8.78
CA VAL A 45 7.73 2.99 -8.82
C VAL A 45 8.90 2.04 -8.57
N ALA A 46 10.02 2.25 -9.27
CA ALA A 46 11.23 1.43 -9.10
C ALA A 46 11.75 1.48 -7.66
N VAL A 47 11.78 2.67 -7.05
CA VAL A 47 12.19 2.82 -5.65
C VAL A 47 11.21 2.16 -4.68
N GLY A 48 9.90 2.23 -4.95
CA GLY A 48 8.88 1.55 -4.15
C GLY A 48 9.03 0.03 -4.18
N ILE A 49 9.28 -0.54 -5.36
CA ILE A 49 9.55 -1.98 -5.53
C ILE A 49 10.84 -2.38 -4.80
N GLU A 50 11.93 -1.62 -4.99
CA GLU A 50 13.20 -1.90 -4.31
C GLU A 50 13.05 -1.82 -2.78
N SER A 51 12.28 -0.86 -2.27
CA SER A 51 11.99 -0.72 -0.84
C SER A 51 11.26 -1.94 -0.30
N ALA A 52 10.26 -2.46 -1.01
CA ALA A 52 9.57 -3.68 -0.62
C ALA A 52 10.50 -4.90 -0.62
N GLN A 53 11.41 -5.01 -1.60
CA GLN A 53 12.43 -6.06 -1.65
C GLN A 53 13.39 -5.97 -0.46
N ARG A 54 13.84 -4.77 -0.08
CA ARG A 54 14.73 -4.56 1.07
C ARG A 54 14.05 -4.96 2.40
N VAL A 55 12.76 -4.67 2.55
CA VAL A 55 11.97 -5.13 3.71
C VAL A 55 11.92 -6.66 3.78
N ARG A 56 11.68 -7.33 2.64
CA ARG A 56 11.69 -8.81 2.56
C ARG A 56 13.06 -9.37 2.92
N ALA A 57 14.14 -8.80 2.38
CA ALA A 57 15.50 -9.22 2.66
C ALA A 57 15.88 -9.07 4.15
N ALA A 58 15.28 -8.10 4.84
CA ALA A 58 15.42 -7.91 6.28
C ALA A 58 14.55 -8.86 7.14
N GLY A 59 13.78 -9.76 6.52
CA GLY A 59 12.97 -10.76 7.20
C GLY A 59 11.56 -10.31 7.61
N ALA A 60 11.07 -9.19 7.07
CA ALA A 60 9.71 -8.70 7.31
C ALA A 60 8.83 -8.74 6.05
N VAL A 61 7.51 -8.71 6.24
CA VAL A 61 6.55 -8.63 5.14
C VAL A 61 6.28 -7.16 4.79
N PRO A 62 6.54 -6.70 3.56
CA PRO A 62 6.19 -5.34 3.14
C PRO A 62 4.68 -5.21 2.94
N ALA A 63 4.14 -4.10 3.40
CA ALA A 63 2.75 -3.71 3.23
C ALA A 63 2.70 -2.33 2.60
N THR A 64 2.89 -2.23 1.28
CA THR A 64 2.69 -0.97 0.56
C THR A 64 1.22 -0.58 0.61
N VAL A 65 0.92 0.63 1.07
CA VAL A 65 -0.44 1.12 1.33
C VAL A 65 -0.81 2.23 0.36
N GLY A 66 -2.02 2.14 -0.21
CA GLY A 66 -2.58 3.19 -1.05
C GLY A 66 -4.10 3.12 -1.13
N VAL A 67 -4.70 4.17 -1.69
CA VAL A 67 -6.13 4.20 -2.04
C VAL A 67 -6.27 3.91 -3.53
N LEU A 68 -6.98 2.84 -3.88
CA LEU A 68 -7.26 2.47 -5.27
C LEU A 68 -8.73 2.09 -5.41
N ASP A 69 -9.39 2.68 -6.41
CA ASP A 69 -10.77 2.36 -6.77
C ASP A 69 -11.76 2.47 -5.58
N GLY A 70 -11.57 3.48 -4.72
CA GLY A 70 -12.39 3.71 -3.52
C GLY A 70 -12.10 2.77 -2.34
N ALA A 71 -11.03 1.96 -2.42
CA ALA A 71 -10.63 1.05 -1.34
C ALA A 71 -9.23 1.38 -0.80
N LEU A 72 -9.08 1.32 0.53
CA LEU A 72 -7.79 1.34 1.21
C LEU A 72 -7.14 -0.03 1.06
N ARG A 73 -6.13 -0.14 0.20
CA ARG A 73 -5.40 -1.40 -0.02
C ARG A 73 -4.14 -1.42 0.84
N VAL A 74 -4.00 -2.48 1.62
CA VAL A 74 -2.83 -2.78 2.44
C VAL A 74 -2.15 -3.99 1.82
N GLY A 75 -1.06 -3.76 1.10
CA GLY A 75 -0.38 -4.75 0.27
C GLY A 75 -0.71 -4.62 -1.21
N LEU A 76 -0.23 -3.55 -1.82
CA LEU A 76 -0.26 -3.40 -3.28
C LEU A 76 0.69 -4.40 -3.95
N SER A 77 0.23 -4.95 -5.07
CA SER A 77 1.08 -5.59 -6.09
C SER A 77 1.87 -4.55 -6.88
N ASP A 78 2.91 -4.99 -7.58
CA ASP A 78 3.76 -4.11 -8.39
C ASP A 78 2.94 -3.39 -9.49
N SER A 79 1.99 -4.07 -10.12
CA SER A 79 1.10 -3.47 -11.14
C SER A 79 0.09 -2.48 -10.57
N GLU A 80 -0.34 -2.67 -9.32
CA GLU A 80 -1.14 -1.66 -8.62
C GLU A 80 -0.28 -0.45 -8.22
N LEU A 81 0.98 -0.68 -7.85
CA LEU A 81 1.93 0.38 -7.50
C LEU A 81 2.26 1.27 -8.73
N GLU A 82 2.33 0.69 -9.93
CA GLU A 82 2.49 1.42 -11.19
C GLU A 82 1.42 2.49 -11.44
N ARG A 83 0.25 2.37 -10.80
CA ARG A 83 -0.84 3.37 -10.91
C ARG A 83 -0.57 4.64 -10.11
N PHE A 84 0.42 4.66 -9.22
CA PHE A 84 0.78 5.82 -8.39
C PHE A 84 1.77 6.73 -9.13
N THR A 85 1.30 7.31 -10.23
CA THR A 85 2.05 8.29 -11.03
C THR A 85 2.02 9.68 -10.39
N ALA A 86 2.70 10.65 -11.01
CA ALA A 86 2.67 12.06 -10.58
C ALA A 86 1.26 12.71 -10.63
N GLU A 87 0.29 12.07 -11.28
CA GLU A 87 -1.10 12.53 -11.31
C GLU A 87 -1.94 12.01 -10.12
N ALA A 88 -1.40 11.06 -9.36
CA ALA A 88 -2.09 10.51 -8.20
C ALA A 88 -2.35 11.60 -7.16
N ARG A 89 -3.56 11.66 -6.62
CA ARG A 89 -3.87 12.61 -5.54
C ARG A 89 -3.11 12.22 -4.27
N LYS A 90 -2.37 13.15 -3.67
CA LYS A 90 -1.85 13.00 -2.31
C LYS A 90 -3.03 12.99 -1.32
N VAL A 91 -3.13 11.92 -0.52
CA VAL A 91 -4.19 11.72 0.48
C VAL A 91 -3.58 11.73 1.88
N GLY A 92 -3.95 12.72 2.70
CA GLY A 92 -3.68 12.73 4.13
C GLY A 92 -4.88 12.26 4.96
N PRO A 93 -4.77 12.24 6.30
CA PRO A 93 -5.88 11.80 7.16
C PRO A 93 -7.20 12.55 6.96
N ARG A 94 -7.13 13.84 6.64
CA ARG A 94 -8.31 14.68 6.36
C ARG A 94 -8.96 14.41 5.01
N ASP A 95 -8.23 13.78 4.09
CA ASP A 95 -8.66 13.53 2.72
C ASP A 95 -9.27 12.14 2.56
N LEU A 96 -8.91 11.19 3.44
CA LEU A 96 -9.26 9.77 3.37
C LEU A 96 -10.74 9.47 3.18
N ALA A 97 -11.63 10.20 3.85
CA ALA A 97 -13.08 9.94 3.76
C ALA A 97 -13.68 10.34 2.40
N ALA A 98 -13.00 11.21 1.66
CA ALA A 98 -13.44 11.73 0.36
C ALA A 98 -12.57 11.21 -0.81
N ALA A 99 -11.63 10.30 -0.52
CA ALA A 99 -10.71 9.72 -1.49
C ALA A 99 -11.28 8.46 -2.14
#